data_AF-A0A1Z9TMV1-F1
#
_entry.id   AF-A0A1Z9TMV1-F1
#
_cell.length_a   1.000
_cell.length_b   1.000
_cell.length_c   1.000
_cell.angle_alpha   90.00
_cell.angle_beta   90.00
_cell.angle_gamma   90.00
#
_symmetry.space_group_name_H-M   'P 1'
#
loop_
_entity.id
_entity.type
_entity.pdbx_description
1 polymer ?
#
loop_
_entity_poly.entity_id
_entity_poly.type
_entity_poly.pdbx_seq_one_letter_code
_entity_poly.pdbx_strand_id
1 'polypeptide(L)'
;GMWMSGDLHPAHAFTGENCQYCHETPFVSVTDGACLSCHQSTNHHFDQSLVGNSYITGSACQGCHGGHAGEDITREDQELCATCHADMYAAGYQKSDLGDATDFLENHPSFKVSVNEFSNSDGWSVARWDQASKEPAVDGSNLIFPHDVHVNQDGINGPQGLEILGCNSCHQVEPGGGNMLDISMEKHCASCHELAFDPAAPDRYLPHGEPEELIELLKGYYALEYLHGEVDVGSSALETGTNPRPVRRPGSWSTLSPSSYAARSDFQGLSQEAIDYVGLKVADAASNLFERQTCAICHAITFDPSDNGVPWNVAPVKLTDTWMPKAVFSHDSHENMSCGDCHEAEASSVATDVLMPEIQSCQVCHGGEHAENLLQSNCLACHEFHYPDQPKMLDSFVFGSDTILDPIADFIQRASAK
;
A
#
# COMPACT_ATOMS: atom_id res chain seq x y z
N GLY A 1 -4.37 10.57 57.37
CA GLY A 1 -5.35 11.11 56.40
C GLY A 1 -5.96 9.94 55.67
N MET A 2 -7.25 10.02 55.31
CA MET A 2 -7.86 9.04 54.39
C MET A 2 -7.31 9.30 52.98
N TRP A 3 -6.82 8.26 52.34
CA TRP A 3 -6.40 8.30 50.94
C TRP A 3 -7.67 8.24 50.08
N MET A 4 -8.01 9.32 49.39
CA MET A 4 -9.11 9.35 48.43
C MET A 4 -8.49 9.18 47.05
N SER A 5 -8.74 8.04 46.42
CA SER A 5 -8.14 7.67 45.13
C SER A 5 -8.66 8.51 43.96
N GLY A 6 -9.83 9.15 44.10
CA GLY A 6 -10.57 9.74 42.99
C GLY A 6 -11.48 8.72 42.30
N ASP A 7 -12.33 9.22 41.39
CA ASP A 7 -13.28 8.40 40.64
C ASP A 7 -12.56 7.60 39.55
N LEU A 8 -13.03 6.38 39.30
CA LEU A 8 -12.53 5.57 38.18
C LEU A 8 -12.89 6.19 36.84
N HIS A 9 -12.00 6.03 35.85
CA HIS A 9 -12.32 6.39 34.47
C HIS A 9 -13.60 5.66 33.99
N PRO A 10 -14.51 6.32 33.24
CA PRO A 10 -15.79 5.72 32.82
C PRO A 10 -15.69 4.36 32.13
N ALA A 11 -14.62 4.12 31.36
CA ALA A 11 -14.37 2.82 30.72
C ALA A 11 -14.28 1.64 31.72
N HIS A 12 -13.91 1.91 32.98
CA HIS A 12 -13.83 0.91 34.05
C HIS A 12 -15.00 0.98 35.05
N ALA A 13 -16.02 1.79 34.80
CA ALA A 13 -17.14 2.01 35.72
C ALA A 13 -17.90 0.72 36.09
N PHE A 14 -17.85 -0.31 35.25
CA PHE A 14 -18.48 -1.61 35.50
C PHE A 14 -17.93 -2.32 36.76
N THR A 15 -16.71 -1.98 37.18
CA THR A 15 -16.09 -2.52 38.40
C THR A 15 -16.70 -1.95 39.69
N GLY A 16 -17.39 -0.79 39.60
CA GLY A 16 -18.02 -0.12 40.73
C GLY A 16 -17.06 0.16 41.87
N GLU A 17 -17.45 -0.19 43.09
CA GLU A 17 -16.61 -0.04 44.29
C GLU A 17 -15.73 -1.27 44.57
N ASN A 18 -15.71 -2.27 43.68
CA ASN A 18 -14.90 -3.47 43.90
C ASN A 18 -13.45 -3.25 43.46
N CYS A 19 -12.66 -2.61 44.33
CA CYS A 19 -11.25 -2.31 44.07
C CYS A 19 -10.39 -3.56 43.83
N GLN A 20 -10.85 -4.76 44.20
CA GLN A 20 -10.09 -6.02 44.05
C GLN A 20 -9.97 -6.48 42.58
N TYR A 21 -10.68 -5.83 41.64
CA TYR A 21 -10.47 -6.08 40.21
C TYR A 21 -9.09 -5.65 39.73
N CYS A 22 -8.50 -4.63 40.35
CA CYS A 22 -7.16 -4.13 39.98
C CYS A 22 -6.15 -4.26 41.13
N HIS A 23 -6.61 -4.07 42.38
CA HIS A 23 -5.75 -4.14 43.56
C HIS A 23 -5.75 -5.53 44.18
N GLU A 24 -4.89 -6.39 43.66
CA GLU A 24 -4.74 -7.77 44.12
C GLU A 24 -4.10 -7.88 45.52
N THR A 25 -3.17 -6.97 45.83
CA THR A 25 -2.46 -6.94 47.12
C THR A 25 -2.57 -5.56 47.76
N PRO A 26 -3.03 -5.45 49.04
CA PRO A 26 -3.11 -4.18 49.74
C PRO A 26 -1.76 -3.45 49.80
N PHE A 27 -1.78 -2.13 49.57
CA PHE A 27 -0.60 -1.25 49.58
C PHE A 27 0.46 -1.56 48.52
N VAL A 28 0.14 -2.40 47.53
CA VAL A 28 0.95 -2.63 46.33
C VAL A 28 0.24 -1.95 45.16
N SER A 29 1.00 -1.27 44.31
CA SER A 29 0.48 -0.68 43.08
C SER A 29 -0.08 -1.79 42.16
N VAL A 30 -1.05 -1.42 41.33
CA VAL A 30 -1.61 -2.33 40.31
C VAL A 30 -0.48 -2.88 39.44
N THR A 31 -0.54 -4.17 39.12
CA THR A 31 0.44 -4.86 38.29
C THR A 31 -0.05 -4.94 36.84
N ASP A 32 0.87 -5.06 35.88
CA ASP A 32 0.51 -5.27 34.48
C ASP A 32 -0.32 -6.53 34.28
N GLY A 33 -0.06 -7.58 35.07
CA GLY A 33 -0.84 -8.81 35.07
C GLY A 33 -2.32 -8.59 35.39
N ALA A 34 -2.62 -7.71 36.35
CA ALA A 34 -4.00 -7.35 36.67
C ALA A 34 -4.70 -6.68 35.48
N CYS A 35 -4.01 -5.78 34.77
CA CYS A 35 -4.52 -5.12 33.56
C CYS A 35 -4.74 -6.12 32.41
N LEU A 36 -3.73 -6.95 32.14
CA LEU A 36 -3.72 -7.90 31.03
C LEU A 36 -4.67 -9.10 31.25
N SER A 37 -5.18 -9.30 32.47
CA SER A 37 -6.26 -10.27 32.72
C SER A 37 -7.51 -9.99 31.87
N CYS A 38 -7.77 -8.71 31.56
CA CYS A 38 -8.87 -8.26 30.70
C CYS A 38 -8.36 -7.71 29.35
N HIS A 39 -7.24 -6.98 29.32
CA HIS A 39 -6.69 -6.35 28.11
C HIS A 39 -5.77 -7.27 27.29
N GLN A 40 -6.22 -8.49 27.04
CA GLN A 40 -5.42 -9.58 26.45
C GLN A 40 -5.06 -9.38 24.97
N SER A 41 -5.75 -8.48 24.27
CA SER A 41 -5.50 -8.17 22.86
C SER A 41 -4.48 -7.06 22.63
N THR A 42 -3.91 -6.49 23.70
CA THR A 42 -2.99 -5.36 23.56
C THR A 42 -1.64 -5.83 23.02
N ASN A 43 -1.25 -5.33 21.85
CA ASN A 43 0.03 -5.63 21.22
C ASN A 43 1.17 -4.77 21.79
N HIS A 44 2.41 -5.18 21.58
CA HIS A 44 3.57 -4.37 21.91
C HIS A 44 3.65 -3.09 21.07
N HIS A 45 4.31 -2.09 21.64
CA HIS A 45 4.58 -0.80 20.98
C HIS A 45 5.96 -0.74 20.33
N PHE A 46 6.65 -1.89 20.22
CA PHE A 46 7.94 -2.04 19.57
C PHE A 46 8.13 -3.46 19.05
N ASP A 47 9.10 -3.62 18.15
CA ASP A 47 9.51 -4.93 17.63
C ASP A 47 10.40 -5.67 18.63
N GLN A 48 9.82 -6.66 19.31
CA GLN A 48 10.52 -7.46 20.32
C GLN A 48 11.71 -8.25 19.76
N SER A 49 11.71 -8.57 18.47
CA SER A 49 12.84 -9.25 17.83
C SER A 49 14.05 -8.32 17.68
N LEU A 50 13.82 -7.01 17.59
CA LEU A 50 14.86 -5.99 17.41
C LEU A 50 15.41 -5.47 18.73
N VAL A 51 14.54 -5.15 19.70
CA VAL A 51 14.94 -4.55 20.98
C VAL A 51 15.02 -5.56 22.13
N GLY A 52 14.50 -6.77 21.95
CA GLY A 52 14.40 -7.78 23.00
C GLY A 52 13.37 -7.44 24.09
N ASN A 53 13.44 -8.15 25.22
CA ASN A 53 12.52 -7.99 26.36
C ASN A 53 13.16 -7.25 27.56
N SER A 54 14.42 -6.82 27.43
CA SER A 54 15.27 -6.36 28.53
C SER A 54 15.46 -4.83 28.58
N TYR A 55 14.72 -4.09 27.76
CA TYR A 55 14.86 -2.65 27.60
C TYR A 55 14.48 -1.90 28.90
N ILE A 56 15.36 -0.99 29.34
CA ILE A 56 15.16 -0.20 30.57
C ILE A 56 14.35 1.02 30.19
N THR A 57 13.03 0.83 30.16
CA THR A 57 11.98 1.83 30.43
C THR A 57 10.69 1.02 30.42
N GLY A 58 10.17 0.55 31.54
CA GLY A 58 9.76 1.45 32.60
C GLY A 58 8.48 2.18 32.22
N SER A 59 7.42 1.44 31.88
CA SER A 59 6.13 1.76 32.45
C SER A 59 5.34 0.47 32.54
N ALA A 60 5.13 0.03 33.78
CA ALA A 60 3.94 -0.74 34.07
C ALA A 60 2.73 0.01 33.49
N CYS A 61 1.64 -0.66 33.11
CA CYS A 61 0.53 -0.06 32.36
C CYS A 61 0.09 1.30 32.96
N GLN A 62 0.14 1.43 34.28
CA GLN A 62 -0.18 2.65 35.03
C GLN A 62 0.72 3.86 34.83
N GLY A 63 1.90 3.70 34.22
CA GLY A 63 2.81 4.79 33.90
C GLY A 63 2.32 5.64 32.73
N CYS A 64 1.57 5.01 31.82
CA CYS A 64 0.88 5.68 30.72
C CYS A 64 -0.62 5.75 30.96
N HIS A 65 -1.21 4.72 31.57
CA HIS A 65 -2.66 4.61 31.77
C HIS A 65 -3.12 4.95 33.19
N GLY A 66 -3.88 6.03 33.37
CA GLY A 66 -4.46 6.42 34.65
C GLY A 66 -5.71 5.61 35.00
N GLY A 67 -5.82 5.13 36.25
CA GLY A 67 -7.02 4.41 36.72
C GLY A 67 -8.11 5.29 37.36
N HIS A 68 -7.70 6.32 38.11
CA HIS A 68 -8.56 7.03 39.07
C HIS A 68 -8.60 8.58 38.88
N ALA A 69 -8.23 9.09 37.71
CA ALA A 69 -7.92 10.51 37.52
C ALA A 69 -8.78 11.25 36.46
N GLY A 70 -10.05 10.87 36.27
CA GLY A 70 -10.99 11.64 35.44
C GLY A 70 -11.20 11.11 34.03
N GLU A 71 -11.35 12.02 33.05
CA GLU A 71 -11.82 11.72 31.68
C GLU A 71 -10.77 11.10 30.75
N ASP A 72 -9.48 11.29 31.01
CA ASP A 72 -8.41 10.70 30.19
C ASP A 72 -7.74 9.54 30.90
N ILE A 73 -7.82 8.37 30.25
CA ILE A 73 -7.17 7.16 30.73
C ILE A 73 -5.70 7.09 30.29
N THR A 74 -5.24 7.85 29.30
CA THR A 74 -3.91 7.68 28.71
C THR A 74 -3.16 9.01 28.69
N ARG A 75 -1.87 8.98 29.05
CA ARG A 75 -0.95 10.10 28.85
C ARG A 75 -0.48 10.16 27.40
N GLU A 76 -0.55 11.35 26.83
CA GLU A 76 -0.19 11.62 25.42
C GLU A 76 0.90 12.69 25.29
N ASP A 77 1.42 13.19 26.42
CA ASP A 77 2.45 14.21 26.42
C ASP A 77 3.80 13.67 25.93
N GLN A 78 4.59 14.57 25.34
CA GLN A 78 5.88 14.25 24.73
C GLN A 78 6.94 13.87 25.76
N GLU A 79 6.83 14.37 27.00
CA GLU A 79 7.74 14.03 28.10
C GLU A 79 7.73 12.52 28.39
N LEU A 80 6.54 11.89 28.35
CA LEU A 80 6.41 10.45 28.47
C LEU A 80 7.19 9.73 27.36
N CYS A 81 6.98 10.10 26.09
CA CYS A 81 7.65 9.45 24.95
C CYS A 81 9.18 9.65 25.02
N ALA A 82 9.63 10.87 25.32
CA ALA A 82 11.03 11.23 25.40
C ALA A 82 11.78 10.51 26.55
N THR A 83 11.07 9.94 27.53
CA THR A 83 11.69 9.15 28.61
C THR A 83 12.56 8.01 28.05
N CYS A 84 12.14 7.43 26.92
CA CYS A 84 12.86 6.36 26.22
C CYS A 84 13.54 6.89 24.96
N HIS A 85 12.86 7.78 24.23
CA HIS A 85 13.29 8.23 22.91
C HIS A 85 14.34 9.35 22.93
N ALA A 86 14.64 9.95 24.08
CA ALA A 86 15.70 10.95 24.18
C ALA A 86 17.12 10.39 24.04
N ASP A 87 17.32 9.10 24.34
CA ASP A 87 18.56 8.37 24.16
C ASP A 87 18.25 6.89 23.95
N MET A 88 18.07 6.53 22.68
CA MET A 88 17.74 5.17 22.26
C MET A 88 18.82 4.17 22.69
N TYR A 89 20.09 4.59 22.71
CA TYR A 89 21.18 3.74 23.15
C TYR A 89 21.09 3.40 24.64
N ALA A 90 20.92 4.42 25.48
CA ALA A 90 20.80 4.26 26.92
C ALA A 90 19.55 3.48 27.31
N ALA A 91 18.48 3.66 26.57
CA ALA A 91 17.23 2.98 26.83
C ALA A 91 17.32 1.48 26.39
N GLY A 92 18.27 1.13 25.50
CA GLY A 92 18.68 -0.26 25.26
C GLY A 92 18.75 -0.67 23.79
N TYR A 93 18.49 0.24 22.86
CA TYR A 93 18.57 0.01 21.43
C TYR A 93 20.00 0.25 20.94
N GLN A 94 20.73 -0.84 20.74
CA GLN A 94 22.16 -0.80 20.45
C GLN A 94 22.48 -0.59 18.96
N LYS A 95 21.46 -0.48 18.09
CA LYS A 95 21.63 -0.22 16.66
C LYS A 95 21.52 1.28 16.39
N SER A 96 22.11 1.74 15.28
CA SER A 96 22.10 3.15 14.85
C SER A 96 20.93 3.50 13.93
N ASP A 97 20.06 2.55 13.61
CA ASP A 97 19.08 2.73 12.53
C ASP A 97 17.86 3.57 12.95
N LEU A 98 17.70 3.84 14.26
CA LEU A 98 16.70 4.74 14.82
C LEU A 98 17.42 5.87 15.54
N GLY A 99 17.04 7.11 15.23
CA GLY A 99 17.56 8.29 15.92
C GLY A 99 16.76 8.63 17.17
N ASP A 100 17.36 9.43 18.04
CA ASP A 100 16.69 10.00 19.20
C ASP A 100 15.64 11.03 18.76
N ALA A 101 14.53 11.09 19.48
CA ALA A 101 13.45 12.04 19.24
C ALA A 101 12.88 12.53 20.58
N THR A 102 12.88 13.85 20.77
CA THR A 102 12.28 14.47 21.96
C THR A 102 11.30 15.58 21.65
N ASP A 103 11.22 16.04 20.40
CA ASP A 103 10.30 17.10 19.96
C ASP A 103 10.16 17.11 18.44
N PHE A 104 8.94 17.23 17.91
CA PHE A 104 8.73 17.22 16.46
C PHE A 104 9.49 18.31 15.69
N LEU A 105 9.58 19.52 16.26
CA LEU A 105 10.20 20.67 15.59
C LEU A 105 11.70 20.75 15.91
N GLU A 106 12.05 20.61 17.18
CA GLU A 106 13.41 20.90 17.67
C GLU A 106 14.33 19.68 17.66
N ASN A 107 13.79 18.46 17.81
CA ASN A 107 14.58 17.25 17.93
C ASN A 107 13.81 16.00 17.46
N HIS A 108 13.69 15.87 16.15
CA HIS A 108 13.12 14.71 15.48
C HIS A 108 14.05 14.29 14.33
N PRO A 109 14.33 12.99 14.14
CA PRO A 109 15.10 12.52 13.00
C PRO A 109 14.37 12.78 11.69
N SER A 110 15.10 12.73 10.59
CA SER A 110 14.48 12.84 9.26
C SER A 110 13.50 11.71 9.01
N PHE A 111 12.54 11.94 8.10
CA PHE A 111 11.62 10.91 7.68
C PHE A 111 12.31 9.83 6.86
N LYS A 112 11.83 8.59 7.03
CA LYS A 112 12.24 7.47 6.19
C LYS A 112 11.13 7.07 5.25
N VAL A 113 11.49 6.84 3.99
CA VAL A 113 10.58 6.40 2.93
C VAL A 113 10.87 4.95 2.53
N SER A 114 9.83 4.22 2.17
CA SER A 114 9.93 2.88 1.60
C SER A 114 10.20 3.02 0.12
N VAL A 115 11.22 2.35 -0.40
CA VAL A 115 11.50 2.28 -1.84
C VAL A 115 11.50 0.82 -2.29
N ASN A 116 10.92 0.56 -3.45
CA ASN A 116 10.96 -0.77 -4.05
C ASN A 116 12.35 -1.03 -4.66
N GLU A 117 12.82 -2.26 -4.53
CA GLU A 117 14.00 -2.77 -5.21
C GLU A 117 13.63 -4.07 -5.92
N PHE A 118 14.16 -4.28 -7.13
CA PHE A 118 13.92 -5.49 -7.91
C PHE A 118 15.23 -6.17 -8.26
N SER A 119 15.30 -7.48 -8.00
CA SER A 119 16.37 -8.36 -8.45
C SER A 119 15.79 -9.56 -9.19
N ASN A 120 16.40 -9.96 -10.29
CA ASN A 120 16.00 -11.16 -11.03
C ASN A 120 16.11 -12.45 -10.20
N SER A 121 16.98 -12.49 -9.17
CA SER A 121 17.14 -13.67 -8.31
C SER A 121 16.17 -13.70 -7.13
N ASP A 122 15.93 -12.54 -6.51
CA ASP A 122 15.27 -12.44 -5.21
C ASP A 122 13.86 -11.81 -5.30
N GLY A 123 13.49 -11.32 -6.50
CA GLY A 123 12.22 -10.65 -6.74
C GLY A 123 12.18 -9.24 -6.14
N TRP A 124 11.01 -8.87 -5.65
CA TRP A 124 10.75 -7.56 -5.05
C TRP A 124 11.16 -7.53 -3.58
N SER A 125 11.93 -6.52 -3.20
CA SER A 125 12.19 -6.14 -1.81
C SER A 125 11.82 -4.68 -1.57
N VAL A 126 11.68 -4.32 -0.29
CA VAL A 126 11.47 -2.93 0.13
C VAL A 126 12.63 -2.51 1.01
N ALA A 127 13.29 -1.42 0.66
CA ALA A 127 14.30 -0.78 1.48
C ALA A 127 13.72 0.47 2.17
N ARG A 128 14.23 0.81 3.36
CA ARG A 128 13.87 2.04 4.08
C ARG A 128 14.99 3.05 3.91
N TRP A 129 14.70 4.12 3.18
CA TRP A 129 15.66 5.17 2.88
C TRP A 129 15.47 6.38 3.79
N ASP A 130 16.56 6.90 4.34
CA ASP A 130 16.58 8.13 5.14
C ASP A 130 16.65 9.37 4.24
N GLN A 131 15.65 10.25 4.30
CA GLN A 131 15.58 11.43 3.43
C GLN A 131 16.67 12.48 3.74
N ALA A 132 17.33 12.42 4.90
CA ALA A 132 18.51 13.23 5.20
C ALA A 132 19.83 12.65 4.67
N SER A 133 19.78 11.50 3.98
CA SER A 133 20.94 10.96 3.28
C SER A 133 21.47 11.94 2.23
N LYS A 134 22.79 11.91 1.98
CA LYS A 134 23.41 12.74 0.94
C LYS A 134 22.94 12.39 -0.46
N GLU A 135 22.66 11.10 -0.68
CA GLU A 135 22.13 10.60 -1.93
C GLU A 135 20.60 10.57 -1.81
N PRO A 136 19.87 11.02 -2.86
CA PRO A 136 18.41 10.98 -2.85
C PRO A 136 17.90 9.54 -2.86
N ALA A 137 16.69 9.35 -2.33
CA ALA A 137 15.99 8.09 -2.45
C ALA A 137 15.67 7.80 -3.93
N VAL A 138 15.77 6.55 -4.34
CA VAL A 138 15.45 6.09 -5.70
C VAL A 138 14.47 4.92 -5.59
N ASP A 139 13.29 5.06 -6.15
CA ASP A 139 12.28 3.99 -6.18
C ASP A 139 12.44 3.13 -7.44
N GLY A 140 12.71 1.85 -7.24
CA GLY A 140 12.92 0.87 -8.31
C GLY A 140 11.63 0.27 -8.85
N SER A 141 10.57 1.07 -9.08
CA SER A 141 9.28 0.56 -9.57
C SER A 141 9.33 -0.14 -10.93
N ASN A 142 10.43 0.02 -11.69
CA ASN A 142 10.62 -0.38 -13.09
C ASN A 142 9.66 0.28 -14.09
N LEU A 143 8.88 1.27 -13.65
CA LEU A 143 8.03 2.05 -14.55
C LEU A 143 8.88 3.11 -15.26
N ILE A 144 8.61 3.33 -16.55
CA ILE A 144 9.09 4.50 -17.28
C ILE A 144 7.94 5.50 -17.33
N PHE A 145 8.06 6.58 -16.56
CA PHE A 145 7.01 7.58 -16.45
C PHE A 145 7.59 8.96 -16.03
N PRO A 146 7.53 9.97 -16.91
CA PRO A 146 7.89 11.35 -16.59
C PRO A 146 6.66 12.15 -16.10
N HIS A 147 6.65 12.59 -14.85
CA HIS A 147 5.53 13.40 -14.32
C HIS A 147 5.44 14.76 -15.02
N ASP A 148 6.56 15.45 -15.22
CA ASP A 148 6.67 16.76 -15.86
C ASP A 148 5.99 16.85 -17.24
N VAL A 149 6.00 15.75 -18.00
CA VAL A 149 5.27 15.64 -19.27
C VAL A 149 3.76 15.55 -19.01
N HIS A 150 3.31 14.70 -18.08
CA HIS A 150 1.90 14.39 -17.89
C HIS A 150 1.13 15.50 -17.16
N VAL A 151 1.76 16.18 -16.20
CA VAL A 151 1.14 17.29 -15.46
C VAL A 151 1.47 18.66 -16.07
N ASN A 152 1.95 18.68 -17.32
CA ASN A 152 2.27 19.92 -18.01
C ASN A 152 1.03 20.82 -18.18
N GLN A 153 1.13 22.05 -17.69
CA GLN A 153 0.05 23.04 -17.70
C GLN A 153 -0.30 23.54 -19.12
N ASP A 154 0.62 23.44 -20.08
CA ASP A 154 0.34 23.72 -21.50
C ASP A 154 -0.49 22.59 -22.16
N GLY A 155 -0.64 21.46 -21.46
CA GLY A 155 -1.40 20.29 -21.89
C GLY A 155 -0.60 19.28 -22.71
N ILE A 156 -1.17 18.09 -22.84
CA ILE A 156 -0.66 16.96 -23.60
C ILE A 156 -1.64 16.58 -24.72
N ASN A 157 -1.13 15.98 -25.81
CA ASN A 157 -1.99 15.52 -26.89
C ASN A 157 -2.66 14.20 -26.50
N GLY A 158 -3.98 14.23 -26.29
CA GLY A 158 -4.84 13.07 -26.17
C GLY A 158 -5.56 12.73 -27.48
N PRO A 159 -6.30 11.60 -27.52
CA PRO A 159 -6.97 11.15 -28.74
C PRO A 159 -8.12 12.06 -29.19
N GLN A 160 -8.72 12.83 -28.27
CA GLN A 160 -9.79 13.80 -28.60
C GLN A 160 -9.30 15.24 -28.66
N GLY A 161 -8.00 15.48 -28.55
CA GLY A 161 -7.39 16.81 -28.59
C GLY A 161 -6.45 17.05 -27.42
N LEU A 162 -6.17 18.32 -27.14
CA LEU A 162 -5.31 18.73 -26.03
C LEU A 162 -6.01 18.45 -24.68
N GLU A 163 -5.32 17.80 -23.75
CA GLU A 163 -5.79 17.49 -22.41
C GLU A 163 -4.84 18.07 -21.36
N ILE A 164 -5.40 18.59 -20.26
CA ILE A 164 -4.61 19.07 -19.12
C ILE A 164 -4.95 18.16 -17.95
N LEU A 165 -3.96 17.39 -17.49
CA LEU A 165 -4.13 16.48 -16.35
C LEU A 165 -3.70 17.18 -15.06
N GLY A 166 -4.47 16.97 -14.00
CA GLY A 166 -4.09 17.33 -12.64
C GLY A 166 -3.64 16.11 -11.85
N CYS A 167 -3.16 16.31 -10.63
CA CYS A 167 -2.72 15.22 -9.75
C CYS A 167 -3.82 14.16 -9.55
N ASN A 168 -5.08 14.60 -9.44
CA ASN A 168 -6.25 13.74 -9.23
C ASN A 168 -6.68 12.91 -10.46
N SER A 169 -6.08 13.15 -11.64
CA SER A 169 -6.27 12.28 -12.81
C SER A 169 -5.73 10.87 -12.55
N CYS A 170 -4.70 10.74 -11.69
CA CYS A 170 -4.10 9.46 -11.31
C CYS A 170 -4.17 9.21 -9.79
N HIS A 171 -3.81 10.20 -8.98
CA HIS A 171 -3.76 10.08 -7.52
C HIS A 171 -5.11 10.41 -6.89
N GLN A 172 -5.89 9.37 -6.63
CA GLN A 172 -7.20 9.51 -5.98
C GLN A 172 -7.06 9.14 -4.51
N VAL A 173 -7.50 10.04 -3.63
CA VAL A 173 -7.46 9.79 -2.18
C VAL A 173 -8.52 8.74 -1.82
N GLU A 174 -8.08 7.61 -1.29
CA GLU A 174 -8.52 7.13 0.02
C GLU A 174 -9.86 7.60 0.62
N PRO A 175 -10.98 6.85 0.69
CA PRO A 175 -12.02 7.17 1.66
C PRO A 175 -11.45 7.17 3.11
N GLY A 176 -11.37 8.34 3.74
CA GLY A 176 -10.73 8.53 5.05
C GLY A 176 -9.35 9.22 4.99
N GLY A 177 -8.85 9.54 3.81
CA GLY A 177 -7.71 10.43 3.62
C GLY A 177 -6.33 9.82 3.84
N GLY A 178 -6.25 8.60 4.36
CA GLY A 178 -5.01 7.97 4.81
C GLY A 178 -4.02 7.68 3.67
N ASN A 179 -4.51 7.04 2.61
CA ASN A 179 -3.70 6.62 1.47
C ASN A 179 -4.27 7.09 0.12
N MET A 180 -3.51 6.84 -0.94
CA MET A 180 -3.97 6.96 -2.32
C MET A 180 -4.47 5.59 -2.81
N LEU A 181 -5.47 5.60 -3.69
CA LEU A 181 -5.94 4.41 -4.39
C LEU A 181 -4.90 3.95 -5.43
N ASP A 182 -4.90 2.64 -5.69
CA ASP A 182 -3.98 2.03 -6.65
C ASP A 182 -4.12 2.60 -8.07
N ILE A 183 -2.98 2.92 -8.66
CA ILE A 183 -2.87 3.31 -10.07
C ILE A 183 -2.75 2.05 -10.92
N SER A 184 -3.68 1.85 -11.85
CA SER A 184 -3.58 0.82 -12.90
C SER A 184 -3.61 1.40 -14.31
N MET A 185 -3.03 0.66 -15.25
CA MET A 185 -2.96 1.02 -16.67
C MET A 185 -4.36 1.23 -17.26
N GLU A 186 -5.30 0.32 -16.97
CA GLU A 186 -6.66 0.33 -17.54
C GLU A 186 -7.47 1.55 -17.11
N LYS A 187 -7.23 2.04 -15.89
CA LYS A 187 -8.00 3.15 -15.32
C LYS A 187 -7.43 4.51 -15.67
N HIS A 188 -6.10 4.63 -15.69
CA HIS A 188 -5.44 5.94 -15.71
C HIS A 188 -4.62 6.20 -16.98
N CYS A 189 -4.23 5.16 -17.71
CA CYS A 189 -3.31 5.30 -18.85
C CYS A 189 -3.98 4.95 -20.19
N ALA A 190 -4.87 3.95 -20.20
CA ALA A 190 -5.41 3.34 -21.42
C ALA A 190 -6.20 4.29 -22.33
N SER A 191 -6.66 5.45 -21.82
CA SER A 191 -7.34 6.45 -22.63
C SER A 191 -6.40 7.15 -23.61
N CYS A 192 -5.11 7.27 -23.30
CA CYS A 192 -4.11 7.92 -24.16
C CYS A 192 -3.05 6.93 -24.67
N HIS A 193 -2.68 5.95 -23.85
CA HIS A 193 -1.73 4.89 -24.17
C HIS A 193 -2.47 3.61 -24.58
N GLU A 194 -3.08 3.64 -25.76
CA GLU A 194 -3.88 2.53 -26.25
C GLU A 194 -3.04 1.28 -26.59
N LEU A 195 -3.57 0.10 -26.23
CA LEU A 195 -2.98 -1.20 -26.56
C LEU A 195 -3.50 -1.73 -27.93
N ALA A 196 -3.67 -0.84 -28.91
CA ALA A 196 -4.08 -1.20 -30.26
C ALA A 196 -2.92 -1.90 -30.98
N PHE A 197 -3.22 -2.96 -31.74
CA PHE A 197 -2.18 -3.82 -32.32
C PHE A 197 -2.29 -4.01 -33.85
N ASP A 198 -3.44 -3.68 -34.45
CA ASP A 198 -3.63 -3.80 -35.90
C ASP A 198 -4.22 -2.51 -36.49
N PRO A 199 -3.51 -1.84 -37.43
CA PRO A 199 -4.01 -0.65 -38.11
C PRO A 199 -5.31 -0.85 -38.90
N ALA A 200 -5.61 -2.07 -39.34
CA ALA A 200 -6.84 -2.41 -40.04
C ALA A 200 -8.04 -2.60 -39.09
N ALA A 201 -7.78 -2.72 -37.78
CA ALA A 201 -8.80 -2.83 -36.74
C ALA A 201 -8.46 -1.90 -35.56
N PRO A 202 -8.51 -0.57 -35.77
CA PRO A 202 -8.06 0.41 -34.78
C PRO A 202 -8.88 0.40 -33.47
N ASP A 203 -10.15 -0.03 -33.54
CA ASP A 203 -11.04 -0.11 -32.37
C ASP A 203 -10.82 -1.39 -31.53
N ARG A 204 -9.74 -2.15 -31.77
CA ARG A 204 -9.44 -3.41 -31.09
C ARG A 204 -8.14 -3.33 -30.30
N TYR A 205 -8.26 -3.65 -29.02
CA TYR A 205 -7.19 -3.53 -28.04
C TYR A 205 -6.84 -4.87 -27.40
N LEU A 206 -5.60 -4.99 -26.94
CA LEU A 206 -5.16 -6.05 -26.04
C LEU A 206 -5.44 -5.66 -24.58
N PRO A 207 -5.67 -6.63 -23.67
CA PRO A 207 -5.60 -6.36 -22.23
C PRO A 207 -4.14 -6.06 -21.83
N HIS A 208 -3.91 -5.32 -20.74
CA HIS A 208 -2.57 -5.28 -20.13
C HIS A 208 -2.35 -6.59 -19.36
N GLY A 209 -1.16 -7.20 -19.47
CA GLY A 209 -0.90 -8.52 -18.88
C GLY A 209 0.36 -9.20 -19.41
N GLU A 210 0.46 -10.50 -19.14
CA GLU A 210 1.65 -11.30 -19.42
C GLU A 210 1.92 -11.46 -20.94
N PRO A 211 3.18 -11.34 -21.39
CA PRO A 211 3.53 -11.44 -22.81
C PRO A 211 3.04 -12.71 -23.50
N GLU A 212 3.08 -13.86 -22.84
CA GLU A 212 2.63 -15.14 -23.39
C GLU A 212 1.13 -15.13 -23.72
N GLU A 213 0.31 -14.59 -22.82
CA GLU A 213 -1.13 -14.49 -23.03
C GLU A 213 -1.47 -13.56 -24.20
N LEU A 214 -0.72 -12.45 -24.33
CA LEU A 214 -0.87 -11.51 -25.44
C LEU A 214 -0.56 -12.16 -26.78
N ILE A 215 0.52 -12.94 -26.86
CA ILE A 215 0.90 -13.64 -28.09
C ILE A 215 -0.15 -14.66 -28.51
N GLU A 216 -0.77 -15.37 -27.57
CA GLU A 216 -1.87 -16.29 -27.88
C GLU A 216 -3.13 -15.56 -28.37
N LEU A 217 -3.45 -14.39 -27.80
CA LEU A 217 -4.54 -13.55 -28.28
C LEU A 217 -4.31 -13.05 -29.72
N LEU A 218 -3.08 -12.64 -30.05
CA LEU A 218 -2.70 -12.24 -31.41
C LEU A 218 -2.84 -13.40 -32.39
N LYS A 219 -2.34 -14.60 -32.03
CA LYS A 219 -2.48 -15.81 -32.86
C LYS A 219 -3.95 -16.12 -33.13
N GLY A 220 -4.80 -16.08 -32.10
CA GLY A 220 -6.22 -16.33 -32.22
C GLY A 220 -6.93 -15.31 -33.12
N TYR A 221 -6.56 -14.03 -33.03
CA TYR A 221 -7.10 -12.98 -33.88
C TYR A 221 -6.74 -13.18 -35.35
N TYR A 222 -5.45 -13.32 -35.67
CA TYR A 222 -4.99 -13.44 -37.05
C TYR A 222 -5.42 -14.74 -37.72
N ALA A 223 -5.57 -15.82 -36.95
CA ALA A 223 -6.15 -17.05 -37.46
C ALA A 223 -7.62 -16.85 -37.89
N LEU A 224 -8.41 -16.12 -37.09
CA LEU A 224 -9.80 -15.79 -37.44
C LEU A 224 -9.87 -14.87 -38.66
N GLU A 225 -8.99 -13.86 -38.74
CA GLU A 225 -8.91 -12.95 -39.90
C GLU A 225 -8.63 -13.72 -41.20
N TYR A 226 -7.61 -14.60 -41.19
CA TYR A 226 -7.26 -15.42 -42.34
C TYR A 226 -8.44 -16.27 -42.81
N LEU A 227 -9.10 -16.95 -41.87
CA LEU A 227 -10.26 -17.80 -42.17
C LEU A 227 -11.43 -17.00 -42.74
N HIS A 228 -11.63 -15.75 -42.30
CA HIS A 228 -12.65 -14.88 -42.89
C HIS A 228 -12.27 -14.40 -44.31
N GLY A 229 -10.99 -14.19 -44.59
CA GLY A 229 -10.50 -13.79 -45.91
C GLY A 229 -10.58 -14.88 -46.98
N GLU A 230 -10.48 -16.16 -46.59
CA GLU A 230 -10.62 -17.28 -47.54
C GLU A 230 -12.07 -17.65 -47.87
N VAL A 231 -13.02 -17.30 -47.01
CA VAL A 231 -14.44 -17.53 -47.28
C VAL A 231 -14.96 -16.35 -48.10
N ASP A 232 -15.05 -16.51 -49.42
CA ASP A 232 -15.89 -15.66 -50.28
C ASP A 232 -17.35 -15.86 -49.85
N VAL A 233 -17.77 -15.13 -48.81
CA VAL A 233 -19.16 -15.07 -48.39
C VAL A 233 -19.89 -14.22 -49.41
N GLY A 234 -20.26 -14.85 -50.53
CA GLY A 234 -21.30 -14.34 -51.39
C GLY A 234 -22.50 -13.96 -50.53
N SER A 235 -22.72 -12.66 -50.35
CA SER A 235 -23.96 -12.05 -49.86
C SER A 235 -24.68 -12.84 -48.77
N SER A 236 -24.04 -13.00 -47.62
CA SER A 236 -24.74 -13.17 -46.35
C SER A 236 -23.77 -12.73 -45.27
N ALA A 237 -23.64 -11.41 -45.12
CA ALA A 237 -23.46 -10.88 -43.78
C ALA A 237 -24.45 -11.63 -42.89
N LEU A 238 -23.94 -12.39 -41.93
CA LEU A 238 -24.76 -12.71 -40.77
C LEU A 238 -25.16 -11.35 -40.23
N GLU A 239 -26.40 -10.93 -40.53
CA GLU A 239 -27.10 -9.92 -39.76
C GLU A 239 -27.21 -10.47 -38.34
N THR A 240 -26.14 -10.34 -37.57
CA THR A 240 -26.23 -10.23 -36.12
C THR A 240 -26.74 -8.82 -35.87
N GLY A 241 -28.04 -8.63 -36.09
CA GLY A 241 -28.80 -7.42 -35.76
C GLY A 241 -28.80 -7.17 -34.26
N THR A 242 -27.65 -6.90 -33.69
CA THR A 242 -27.48 -6.50 -32.30
C THR A 242 -26.39 -5.45 -32.25
N ASN A 243 -26.77 -4.27 -31.76
CA ASN A 243 -25.93 -3.15 -31.35
C ASN A 243 -24.54 -3.56 -30.86
N PRO A 244 -23.50 -2.72 -31.06
CA PRO A 244 -22.16 -2.97 -30.54
C PRO A 244 -22.27 -3.38 -29.07
N ARG A 245 -21.88 -4.62 -28.78
CA ARG A 245 -21.93 -5.12 -27.40
C ARG A 245 -20.91 -4.30 -26.61
N PRO A 246 -21.32 -3.57 -25.57
CA PRO A 246 -20.36 -2.87 -24.73
C PRO A 246 -19.39 -3.89 -24.12
N VAL A 247 -18.12 -3.51 -24.08
CA VAL A 247 -17.04 -4.25 -23.44
C VAL A 247 -17.50 -4.66 -22.04
N ARG A 248 -17.55 -5.97 -21.76
CA ARG A 248 -18.06 -6.51 -20.50
C ARG A 248 -16.93 -6.65 -19.48
N ARG A 249 -17.23 -6.22 -18.25
CA ARG A 249 -16.38 -6.33 -17.05
C ARG A 249 -16.10 -7.81 -16.69
N PRO A 250 -14.88 -8.17 -16.24
CA PRO A 250 -14.57 -9.53 -15.80
C PRO A 250 -15.43 -9.94 -14.59
N GLY A 251 -16.05 -11.13 -14.63
CA GLY A 251 -16.74 -11.75 -13.48
C GLY A 251 -18.15 -12.33 -13.69
N SER A 252 -18.80 -12.18 -14.86
CA SER A 252 -20.11 -12.79 -15.08
C SER A 252 -19.98 -14.25 -15.52
N TRP A 253 -20.33 -15.19 -14.64
CA TRP A 253 -20.43 -16.61 -14.98
C TRP A 253 -21.70 -16.84 -15.80
N SER A 254 -21.55 -17.07 -17.10
CA SER A 254 -22.55 -17.78 -17.89
C SER A 254 -21.90 -19.00 -18.51
N THR A 255 -22.38 -20.18 -18.12
CA THR A 255 -22.12 -21.45 -18.77
C THR A 255 -22.48 -21.32 -20.25
N LEU A 256 -21.47 -21.11 -21.09
CA LEU A 256 -21.60 -21.35 -22.52
C LEU A 256 -21.76 -22.87 -22.67
N SER A 257 -23.01 -23.32 -22.80
CA SER A 257 -23.32 -24.67 -23.28
C SER A 257 -22.73 -24.76 -24.70
N PRO A 258 -21.74 -25.63 -24.95
CA PRO A 258 -21.23 -25.87 -26.29
C PRO A 258 -22.23 -26.75 -27.03
N SER A 259 -23.36 -26.17 -27.46
CA SER A 259 -24.35 -26.90 -28.25
C SER A 259 -25.00 -25.99 -29.29
N SER A 260 -24.36 -25.91 -30.47
CA SER A 260 -25.07 -25.93 -31.77
C SER A 260 -24.17 -25.71 -33.00
N TYR A 261 -22.86 -25.51 -32.87
CA TYR A 261 -21.97 -25.60 -34.03
C TYR A 261 -21.54 -27.05 -34.21
N ALA A 262 -22.11 -27.71 -35.22
CA ALA A 262 -21.60 -28.99 -35.69
C ALA A 262 -20.14 -28.80 -36.10
N ALA A 263 -19.21 -29.28 -35.27
CA ALA A 263 -17.82 -29.40 -35.65
C ALA A 263 -17.78 -30.21 -36.95
N ARG A 264 -17.36 -29.60 -38.07
CA ARG A 264 -17.07 -30.34 -39.29
C ARG A 264 -16.00 -31.38 -38.94
N SER A 265 -16.32 -32.65 -39.13
CA SER A 265 -15.45 -33.79 -38.87
C SER A 265 -14.19 -33.85 -39.75
N ASP A 266 -14.01 -32.88 -40.66
CA ASP A 266 -12.91 -32.79 -41.63
C ASP A 266 -11.97 -31.60 -41.37
N PHE A 267 -11.99 -30.97 -40.19
CA PHE A 267 -11.05 -29.87 -39.87
C PHE A 267 -9.64 -30.44 -39.64
N GLN A 268 -8.76 -30.30 -40.64
CA GLN A 268 -7.37 -30.79 -40.60
C GLN A 268 -6.38 -29.82 -39.91
N GLY A 269 -6.87 -28.77 -39.24
CA GLY A 269 -6.04 -27.68 -38.73
C GLY A 269 -5.88 -26.55 -39.76
N LEU A 270 -5.12 -25.52 -39.40
CA LEU A 270 -4.73 -24.46 -40.33
C LEU A 270 -3.80 -25.03 -41.41
N SER A 271 -3.94 -24.58 -42.66
CA SER A 271 -2.99 -24.92 -43.73
C SER A 271 -1.59 -24.35 -43.41
N GLN A 272 -0.54 -24.86 -44.05
CA GLN A 272 0.80 -24.32 -43.84
C GLN A 272 0.86 -22.84 -44.24
N GLU A 273 0.14 -22.47 -45.30
CA GLU A 273 0.00 -21.09 -45.74
C GLU A 273 -0.66 -20.20 -44.66
N ALA A 274 -1.70 -20.71 -43.98
CA ALA A 274 -2.35 -20.01 -42.89
C ALA A 274 -1.45 -19.88 -41.66
N ILE A 275 -0.68 -20.91 -41.32
CA ILE A 275 0.29 -20.87 -40.22
C ILE A 275 1.37 -19.81 -40.50
N ASP A 276 1.92 -19.80 -41.72
CA ASP A 276 2.94 -18.85 -42.13
C ASP A 276 2.40 -17.41 -42.11
N TYR A 277 1.17 -17.21 -42.60
CA TYR A 277 0.48 -15.91 -42.54
C TYR A 277 0.29 -15.41 -41.09
N VAL A 278 -0.26 -16.26 -40.22
CA VAL A 278 -0.48 -15.91 -38.81
C VAL A 278 0.83 -15.61 -38.13
N GLY A 279 1.86 -16.45 -38.34
CA GLY A 279 3.19 -16.23 -37.77
C GLY A 279 3.80 -14.89 -38.15
N LEU A 280 3.71 -14.51 -39.42
CA LEU A 280 4.20 -13.20 -39.90
C LEU A 280 3.44 -12.02 -39.28
N LYS A 281 2.11 -12.09 -39.24
CA LYS A 281 1.27 -11.01 -38.69
C LYS A 281 1.46 -10.86 -37.17
N VAL A 282 1.55 -11.98 -36.45
CA VAL A 282 1.86 -11.98 -35.01
C VAL A 282 3.25 -11.40 -34.75
N ALA A 283 4.27 -11.80 -35.52
CA ALA A 283 5.62 -11.29 -35.33
C ALA A 283 5.72 -9.78 -35.58
N ASP A 284 5.04 -9.26 -36.60
CA ASP A 284 4.99 -7.82 -36.89
C ASP A 284 4.25 -7.06 -35.79
N ALA A 285 3.06 -7.52 -35.38
CA ALA A 285 2.30 -6.90 -34.29
C ALA A 285 3.09 -6.93 -32.97
N ALA A 286 3.71 -8.05 -32.63
CA ALA A 286 4.52 -8.20 -31.42
C ALA A 286 5.76 -7.29 -31.43
N SER A 287 6.52 -7.24 -32.52
CA SER A 287 7.67 -6.32 -32.62
C SER A 287 7.24 -4.87 -32.47
N ASN A 288 6.10 -4.47 -33.07
CA ASN A 288 5.58 -3.12 -32.87
C ASN A 288 5.21 -2.85 -31.40
N LEU A 289 4.52 -3.78 -30.72
CA LEU A 289 4.09 -3.62 -29.32
C LEU A 289 5.23 -3.68 -28.30
N PHE A 290 6.23 -4.54 -28.49
CA PHE A 290 7.29 -4.76 -27.49
C PHE A 290 8.56 -3.95 -27.76
N GLU A 291 8.80 -3.46 -28.98
CA GLU A 291 10.06 -2.80 -29.33
C GLU A 291 9.91 -1.34 -29.74
N ARG A 292 8.73 -0.92 -30.22
CA ARG A 292 8.58 0.38 -30.89
C ARG A 292 7.52 1.27 -30.29
N GLN A 293 6.40 0.69 -29.86
CA GLN A 293 5.23 1.41 -29.41
C GLN A 293 4.71 0.78 -28.12
N THR A 294 3.75 1.42 -27.48
CA THR A 294 2.90 0.82 -26.45
C THR A 294 3.65 0.29 -25.21
N CYS A 295 4.14 -0.95 -25.20
CA CYS A 295 4.74 -1.55 -23.99
C CYS A 295 6.11 -0.93 -23.68
N ALA A 296 6.94 -0.70 -24.71
CA ALA A 296 8.29 -0.14 -24.55
C ALA A 296 8.31 1.32 -24.06
N ILE A 297 7.15 1.99 -24.06
CA ILE A 297 7.02 3.37 -23.55
C ILE A 297 7.01 3.37 -22.02
N CYS A 298 6.47 2.32 -21.40
CA CYS A 298 6.27 2.24 -19.95
C CYS A 298 7.14 1.18 -19.28
N HIS A 299 7.57 0.16 -20.01
CA HIS A 299 8.36 -0.94 -19.47
C HIS A 299 9.80 -0.94 -20.00
N ALA A 300 10.72 -1.34 -19.13
CA ALA A 300 12.02 -1.81 -19.58
C ALA A 300 11.87 -3.22 -20.18
N ILE A 301 12.21 -3.35 -21.47
CA ILE A 301 12.07 -4.60 -22.22
C ILE A 301 13.42 -5.03 -22.75
N THR A 302 13.74 -6.31 -22.60
CA THR A 302 14.92 -6.95 -23.18
C THR A 302 14.50 -8.01 -24.19
N PHE A 303 15.33 -8.26 -25.20
CA PHE A 303 15.06 -9.23 -26.26
C PHE A 303 16.10 -10.35 -26.23
N ASP A 304 15.61 -11.59 -26.09
CA ASP A 304 16.41 -12.81 -26.17
C ASP A 304 15.96 -13.67 -27.37
N PRO A 305 16.71 -13.64 -28.49
CA PRO A 305 16.36 -14.43 -29.68
C PRO A 305 16.56 -15.94 -29.48
N SER A 306 17.18 -16.38 -28.37
CA SER A 306 17.38 -17.79 -28.07
C SER A 306 16.20 -18.43 -27.34
N ASP A 307 15.25 -17.62 -26.86
CA ASP A 307 14.01 -18.13 -26.29
C ASP A 307 13.11 -18.71 -27.41
N ASN A 308 12.74 -19.98 -27.26
CA ASN A 308 11.87 -20.67 -28.22
C ASN A 308 10.38 -20.37 -27.99
N GLY A 309 10.04 -19.64 -26.91
CA GLY A 309 8.70 -19.15 -26.58
C GLY A 309 8.50 -17.73 -27.07
N VAL A 310 8.39 -16.79 -26.12
CA VAL A 310 8.24 -15.35 -26.40
C VAL A 310 9.59 -14.67 -26.16
N PRO A 311 10.24 -14.09 -27.19
CA PRO A 311 11.61 -13.59 -27.08
C PRO A 311 11.74 -12.24 -26.34
N TRP A 312 10.63 -11.64 -25.88
CA TRP A 312 10.65 -10.38 -25.14
C TRP A 312 10.45 -10.64 -23.65
N ASN A 313 11.39 -10.16 -22.85
CA ASN A 313 11.27 -10.15 -21.41
C ASN A 313 10.93 -8.73 -20.94
N VAL A 314 9.75 -8.60 -20.33
CA VAL A 314 9.22 -7.33 -19.82
C VAL A 314 9.50 -7.25 -18.32
N ALA A 315 10.23 -6.23 -17.89
CA ALA A 315 10.46 -6.03 -16.46
C ALA A 315 9.11 -5.79 -15.75
N PRO A 316 8.83 -6.52 -14.65
CA PRO A 316 7.60 -6.31 -13.90
C PRO A 316 7.63 -4.92 -13.28
N VAL A 317 6.46 -4.29 -13.19
CA VAL A 317 6.28 -2.99 -12.54
C VAL A 317 5.63 -3.19 -11.18
N LYS A 318 6.13 -2.48 -10.16
CA LYS A 318 5.51 -2.43 -8.83
C LYS A 318 5.61 -1.02 -8.27
N LEU A 319 4.46 -0.41 -8.02
CA LEU A 319 4.38 0.88 -7.35
C LEU A 319 4.54 0.70 -5.83
N THR A 320 5.01 1.74 -5.15
CA THR A 320 5.09 1.76 -3.69
C THR A 320 3.74 2.16 -3.11
N ASP A 321 3.09 1.22 -2.41
CA ASP A 321 1.75 1.43 -1.84
C ASP A 321 1.79 2.32 -0.59
N THR A 322 2.84 2.18 0.24
CA THR A 322 2.97 2.95 1.49
C THR A 322 4.41 3.42 1.70
N TRP A 323 4.64 4.71 1.47
CA TRP A 323 5.95 5.34 1.62
C TRP A 323 6.40 5.45 3.08
N MET A 324 5.50 5.74 4.03
CA MET A 324 5.84 5.95 5.44
C MET A 324 4.97 5.09 6.39
N PRO A 325 5.13 3.76 6.39
CA PRO A 325 4.24 2.82 7.09
C PRO A 325 4.34 2.87 8.63
N LYS A 326 5.19 3.73 9.20
CA LYS A 326 5.33 3.95 10.64
C LYS A 326 4.85 5.34 11.08
N ALA A 327 4.19 6.05 10.16
CA ALA A 327 3.52 7.32 10.42
C ALA A 327 2.08 7.22 9.91
N VAL A 328 1.19 7.95 10.58
CA VAL A 328 -0.19 8.17 10.20
C VAL A 328 -0.28 9.59 9.67
N PHE A 329 -0.89 9.74 8.50
CA PHE A 329 -1.16 11.03 7.87
C PHE A 329 -2.54 10.97 7.22
N SER A 330 -3.23 12.11 7.14
CA SER A 330 -4.53 12.20 6.48
C SER A 330 -4.56 13.41 5.53
N HIS A 331 -4.77 13.13 4.24
CA HIS A 331 -5.05 14.14 3.23
C HIS A 331 -6.39 14.85 3.48
N ASP A 332 -7.37 14.19 4.12
CA ASP A 332 -8.67 14.79 4.44
C ASP A 332 -8.50 15.97 5.40
N SER A 333 -7.62 15.82 6.41
CA SER A 333 -7.24 16.92 7.31
C SER A 333 -6.49 18.06 6.61
N HIS A 334 -6.00 17.83 5.39
CA HIS A 334 -5.22 18.77 4.57
C HIS A 334 -5.94 19.14 3.27
N GLU A 335 -7.26 18.96 3.17
CA GLU A 335 -8.04 19.14 1.92
C GLU A 335 -7.96 20.54 1.30
N ASN A 336 -7.57 21.54 2.09
CA ASN A 336 -7.42 22.94 1.65
C ASN A 336 -6.01 23.28 1.14
N MET A 337 -5.09 22.32 1.15
CA MET A 337 -3.74 22.45 0.61
C MET A 337 -3.72 22.02 -0.86
N SER A 338 -2.77 22.56 -1.63
CA SER A 338 -2.50 22.06 -2.98
C SER A 338 -1.48 20.92 -2.92
N CYS A 339 -1.59 19.94 -3.82
CA CYS A 339 -0.64 18.82 -3.86
C CYS A 339 0.83 19.29 -3.98
N GLY A 340 1.06 20.32 -4.80
CA GLY A 340 2.37 20.93 -5.02
C GLY A 340 2.96 21.66 -3.81
N ASP A 341 2.17 21.92 -2.77
CA ASP A 341 2.69 22.51 -1.52
C ASP A 341 3.56 21.50 -0.73
N CYS A 342 3.46 20.20 -1.06
CA CYS A 342 4.23 19.12 -0.42
C CYS A 342 4.94 18.19 -1.42
N HIS A 343 4.40 18.02 -2.63
CA HIS A 343 4.90 17.08 -3.63
C HIS A 343 5.37 17.80 -4.90
N GLU A 344 6.67 17.79 -5.17
CA GLU A 344 7.28 18.50 -6.33
C GLU A 344 7.23 17.67 -7.63
N ALA A 345 6.04 17.20 -8.02
CA ALA A 345 5.89 16.31 -9.18
C ALA A 345 6.15 16.99 -10.53
N GLU A 346 5.86 18.29 -10.66
CA GLU A 346 6.01 19.04 -11.91
C GLU A 346 7.48 19.12 -12.39
N ALA A 347 8.45 18.90 -11.51
CA ALA A 347 9.88 18.93 -11.83
C ALA A 347 10.47 17.54 -12.13
N SER A 348 9.70 16.47 -11.94
CA SER A 348 10.19 15.10 -12.07
C SER A 348 10.03 14.55 -13.49
N SER A 349 11.16 14.20 -14.08
CA SER A 349 11.25 13.65 -15.45
C SER A 349 11.46 12.14 -15.48
N VAL A 350 11.55 11.49 -14.31
CA VAL A 350 11.75 10.04 -14.20
C VAL A 350 10.91 9.44 -13.07
N ALA A 351 10.42 8.21 -13.28
CA ALA A 351 9.55 7.54 -12.31
C ALA A 351 10.27 7.10 -11.03
N THR A 352 11.60 7.10 -11.05
CA THR A 352 12.43 6.68 -9.93
C THR A 352 12.60 7.77 -8.87
N ASP A 353 12.19 9.01 -9.16
CA ASP A 353 12.21 10.10 -8.19
C ASP A 353 11.21 9.82 -7.07
N VAL A 354 11.66 9.95 -5.82
CA VAL A 354 10.78 9.83 -4.65
C VAL A 354 10.23 11.20 -4.29
N LEU A 355 8.98 11.45 -4.68
CA LEU A 355 8.30 12.74 -4.51
C LEU A 355 7.55 12.85 -3.18
N MET A 356 8.13 12.32 -2.10
CA MET A 356 7.54 12.42 -0.78
C MET A 356 8.05 13.65 -0.03
N PRO A 357 7.21 14.37 0.72
CA PRO A 357 7.66 15.53 1.48
C PRO A 357 8.71 15.15 2.52
N GLU A 358 9.70 16.02 2.67
CA GLU A 358 10.59 16.01 3.82
C GLU A 358 9.91 16.61 5.06
N ILE A 359 10.47 16.35 6.24
CA ILE A 359 9.92 16.79 7.53
C ILE A 359 9.71 18.32 7.61
N GLN A 360 10.56 19.08 6.92
CA GLN A 360 10.51 20.53 6.90
C GLN A 360 9.20 21.06 6.32
N SER A 361 8.60 20.36 5.34
CA SER A 361 7.31 20.73 4.74
C SER A 361 6.21 20.75 5.79
N CYS A 362 6.22 19.79 6.71
CA CYS A 362 5.28 19.71 7.82
C CYS A 362 5.60 20.76 8.90
N GLN A 363 6.88 21.01 9.18
CA GLN A 363 7.34 21.96 10.20
C GLN A 363 7.03 23.43 9.91
N VAL A 364 6.60 23.76 8.68
CA VAL A 364 6.07 25.09 8.34
C VAL A 364 4.77 25.41 9.11
N CYS A 365 3.97 24.37 9.40
CA CYS A 365 2.66 24.52 10.04
C CYS A 365 2.57 23.81 11.39
N HIS A 366 3.27 22.68 11.54
CA HIS A 366 3.29 21.87 12.76
C HIS A 366 4.53 22.19 13.60
N GLY A 367 4.34 22.33 14.91
CA GLY A 367 5.42 22.46 15.88
C GLY A 367 5.38 21.34 16.91
N GLY A 368 6.29 21.39 17.88
CA GLY A 368 6.24 20.52 19.05
C GLY A 368 5.01 20.76 19.94
N GLU A 369 4.85 19.95 20.98
CA GLU A 369 3.70 19.95 21.90
C GLU A 369 3.41 21.34 22.50
N HIS A 370 4.43 22.18 22.70
CA HIS A 370 4.31 23.49 23.34
C HIS A 370 4.50 24.67 22.37
N ALA A 371 4.36 24.45 21.06
CA ALA A 371 4.47 25.51 20.08
C ALA A 371 3.42 26.63 20.32
N GLU A 372 3.85 27.89 20.20
CA GLU A 372 2.97 29.06 20.39
C GLU A 372 2.36 29.57 19.08
N ASN A 373 3.08 29.44 17.96
CA ASN A 373 2.69 30.00 16.66
C ASN A 373 2.52 28.93 15.56
N LEU A 374 2.54 27.65 15.93
CA LEU A 374 2.35 26.50 15.05
C LEU A 374 1.33 25.55 15.66
N LEU A 375 0.80 24.62 14.87
CA LEU A 375 -0.07 23.58 15.36
C LEU A 375 0.70 22.65 16.29
N GLN A 376 0.27 22.60 17.55
CA GLN A 376 0.87 21.76 18.57
C GLN A 376 0.71 20.29 18.19
N SER A 377 1.85 19.60 18.03
CA SER A 377 1.90 18.19 17.67
C SER A 377 2.79 17.45 18.66
N ASN A 378 2.22 16.51 19.40
CA ASN A 378 2.96 15.54 20.20
C ASN A 378 3.38 14.36 19.30
N CYS A 379 4.07 13.37 19.88
CA CYS A 379 4.51 12.19 19.13
C CYS A 379 3.34 11.38 18.54
N LEU A 380 2.19 11.35 19.23
CA LEU A 380 1.01 10.58 18.83
C LEU A 380 0.20 11.23 17.70
N ALA A 381 0.49 12.49 17.35
CA ALA A 381 -0.10 13.13 16.19
C ALA A 381 0.23 12.39 14.88
N CYS A 382 1.38 11.71 14.83
CA CYS A 382 1.86 10.97 13.66
C CYS A 382 2.19 9.51 13.97
N HIS A 383 2.53 9.14 15.20
CA HIS A 383 2.92 7.77 15.54
C HIS A 383 1.82 7.03 16.29
N GLU A 384 1.55 5.80 15.87
CA GLU A 384 0.82 4.85 16.69
C GLU A 384 1.72 4.33 17.82
N PHE A 385 1.10 4.03 18.96
CA PHE A 385 1.81 3.43 20.08
C PHE A 385 1.75 1.90 19.98
N HIS A 386 0.58 1.28 20.14
CA HIS A 386 0.43 -0.18 20.05
C HIS A 386 0.29 -0.64 18.60
N TYR A 387 1.25 -1.44 18.13
CA TYR A 387 1.29 -1.87 16.74
C TYR A 387 0.58 -3.22 16.54
N PRO A 388 -0.44 -3.31 15.67
CA PRO A 388 -1.20 -4.55 15.46
C PRO A 388 -0.38 -5.74 14.95
N ASP A 389 0.75 -5.48 14.29
CA ASP A 389 1.67 -6.48 13.73
C ASP A 389 2.63 -7.07 14.78
N GLN A 390 2.66 -6.52 16.00
CA GLN A 390 3.54 -7.00 17.07
C GLN A 390 2.90 -8.09 17.92
N PRO A 391 3.68 -8.92 18.64
CA PRO A 391 3.14 -9.88 19.59
C PRO A 391 2.29 -9.20 20.68
N LYS A 392 1.39 -9.97 21.29
CA LYS A 392 0.59 -9.47 22.42
C LYS A 392 1.48 -9.29 23.64
N MET A 393 1.22 -8.26 24.43
CA MET A 393 1.96 -8.00 25.67
C MET A 393 1.87 -9.17 26.65
N LEU A 394 0.73 -9.85 26.70
CA LEU A 394 0.51 -11.04 27.53
C LEU A 394 1.46 -12.20 27.20
N ASP A 395 1.86 -12.37 25.93
CA ASP A 395 2.69 -13.50 25.49
C ASP A 395 4.15 -13.37 25.98
N SER A 396 4.58 -12.15 26.28
CA SER A 396 5.91 -11.87 26.86
C SER A 396 5.97 -12.08 28.36
N PHE A 397 4.81 -12.09 29.04
CA PHE A 397 4.70 -12.58 30.41
C PHE A 397 4.71 -14.11 30.33
N VAL A 398 5.90 -14.70 30.32
CA VAL A 398 6.06 -16.12 30.64
C VAL A 398 5.63 -16.28 32.10
N PHE A 399 4.33 -16.51 32.33
CA PHE A 399 3.85 -17.05 33.58
C PHE A 399 4.61 -18.34 33.80
N GLY A 400 5.40 -18.40 34.86
CA GLY A 400 5.97 -19.65 35.32
C GLY A 400 4.84 -20.62 35.61
N SER A 401 4.56 -21.50 34.65
CA SER A 401 3.89 -22.81 34.78
C SER A 401 2.75 -22.97 35.79
N ASP A 402 1.93 -21.97 36.06
CA ASP A 402 0.66 -22.17 36.76
C ASP A 402 -0.48 -21.67 35.87
N THR A 403 -1.37 -22.61 35.57
CA THR A 403 -2.55 -22.52 34.71
C THR A 403 -3.23 -21.14 34.73
N ILE A 404 -3.29 -20.49 33.57
CA ILE A 404 -4.25 -19.41 33.31
C ILE A 404 -5.64 -20.06 33.41
N LEU A 405 -6.28 -19.93 34.57
CA LEU A 405 -7.70 -20.22 34.71
C LEU A 405 -8.45 -19.30 33.76
N ASP A 406 -9.47 -19.83 33.09
CA ASP A 406 -10.35 -19.08 32.17
C ASP A 406 -10.78 -17.75 32.83
N PRO A 407 -10.23 -16.60 32.40
CA PRO A 407 -10.42 -15.32 33.10
C PRO A 407 -11.87 -14.84 32.99
N ILE A 408 -12.62 -15.28 31.98
CA ILE A 408 -14.05 -15.00 31.88
C ILE A 408 -14.79 -15.80 32.95
N ALA A 409 -14.37 -17.06 33.20
CA ALA A 409 -14.93 -17.84 34.29
C ALA A 409 -14.58 -17.24 35.66
N ASP A 410 -13.34 -16.77 35.90
CA ASP A 410 -12.95 -16.10 37.14
C ASP A 410 -13.66 -14.73 37.31
N PHE A 411 -13.79 -13.95 36.22
CA PHE A 411 -14.57 -12.71 36.19
C PHE A 411 -16.04 -12.96 36.54
N ILE A 412 -16.67 -13.96 35.89
CA ILE A 412 -18.04 -14.36 36.20
C ILE A 412 -18.14 -14.84 37.65
N GLN A 413 -17.17 -15.59 38.16
CA GLN A 413 -17.18 -16.13 39.52
C GLN A 413 -17.02 -15.02 40.58
N ARG A 414 -16.14 -14.02 40.35
CA ARG A 414 -15.99 -12.83 41.20
C ARG A 414 -17.18 -11.88 41.10
N ALA A 415 -17.78 -11.73 39.93
CA ALA A 415 -19.01 -10.95 39.75
C ALA A 415 -20.23 -11.62 40.40
N SER A 416 -20.23 -12.96 40.50
CA SER A 416 -21.29 -13.77 41.10
C SER A 416 -21.16 -13.92 42.62
N ALA A 417 -20.01 -13.59 43.22
CA ALA A 417 -19.75 -13.70 44.66
C ALA A 417 -20.34 -12.54 45.49
N LYS A 418 -21.36 -11.84 44.97
CA LYS A 418 -22.14 -10.82 45.68
C LYS A 418 -23.08 -11.41 46.72
#